data_AF-A0A9X0C216-F1
#
_entry.id   AF-A0A9X0C216-F1
#
_cell.length_a   1.000
_cell.length_b   1.000
_cell.length_c   1.000
_cell.angle_alpha   90.00
_cell.angle_beta   90.00
_cell.angle_gamma   90.00
#
_symmetry.space_group_name_H-M   'P 1'
#
loop_
_entity.id
_entity.type
_entity.pdbx_description
1 polymer ?
#
loop_
_entity_poly.entity_id
_entity_poly.type
_entity_poly.pdbx_seq_one_letter_code
_entity_poly.pdbx_strand_id
1 'polypeptide(L)'
;MSNVIRSLSDHYALLLSCWGQPQREEGLVAERLALGLAESLSALDGPVALLRLEFSSSPFDSATLTQVKTICYELNRHLGRLLYLSSSLPEHFQSMVARRMGLLDHRNIGDIMAVLGVVEQALKTGDPLPEVLPTPLVKRTCEFWQVHQVEIELSTDLIRDENYRRFCVAVTAYLMFLSAVDDLVLVMKGALGESHIVRRRLVDAQPRCLV
;
A
#
# COMPACT_ATOMS: atom_id res chain seq x y z
N MET A 1 -10.44 -5.54 -10.15
CA MET A 1 -9.35 -4.98 -9.33
C MET A 1 -9.48 -3.49 -9.09
N SER A 2 -9.80 -2.64 -10.08
CA SER A 2 -9.97 -1.19 -9.85
C SER A 2 -10.97 -0.84 -8.73
N ASN A 3 -12.13 -1.51 -8.66
CA ASN A 3 -13.08 -1.29 -7.55
C ASN A 3 -12.49 -1.61 -6.17
N VAL A 4 -11.58 -2.58 -6.07
CA VAL A 4 -10.90 -2.91 -4.81
C VAL A 4 -9.97 -1.77 -4.39
N ILE A 5 -9.20 -1.21 -5.33
CA ILE A 5 -8.35 -0.03 -5.04
C ILE A 5 -9.19 1.15 -4.57
N ARG A 6 -10.35 1.39 -5.20
CA ARG A 6 -11.28 2.43 -4.73
C ARG A 6 -11.73 2.19 -3.29
N SER A 7 -12.14 0.97 -2.95
CA SER A 7 -12.51 0.62 -1.58
C SER A 7 -11.34 0.77 -0.59
N LEU A 8 -10.10 0.47 -1.00
CA LEU A 8 -8.91 0.72 -0.17
C LEU A 8 -8.67 2.22 0.05
N SER A 9 -8.87 3.06 -0.97
CA SER A 9 -8.83 4.51 -0.85
C SER A 9 -9.90 5.03 0.11
N ASP A 10 -11.13 4.51 0.02
CA ASP A 10 -12.23 4.86 0.93
C ASP A 10 -11.91 4.43 2.38
N HIS A 11 -11.33 3.23 2.57
CA HIS A 11 -10.87 2.76 3.88
C HIS A 11 -9.73 3.61 4.43
N TYR A 12 -8.82 4.09 3.58
CA TYR A 12 -7.79 5.04 3.98
C TYR A 12 -8.40 6.39 4.37
N ALA A 13 -9.38 6.90 3.64
CA ALA A 13 -10.10 8.11 4.02
C ALA A 13 -10.83 7.95 5.38
N LEU A 14 -11.48 6.80 5.60
CA LEU A 14 -12.10 6.46 6.87
C LEU A 14 -11.07 6.39 8.01
N LEU A 15 -9.90 5.80 7.74
CA LEU A 15 -8.79 5.79 8.69
C LEU A 15 -8.41 7.22 9.11
N LEU A 16 -8.29 8.15 8.16
CA LEU A 16 -7.98 9.55 8.46
C LEU A 16 -9.05 10.19 9.35
N SER A 17 -10.34 9.92 9.10
CA SER A 17 -11.43 10.38 9.95
C SER A 17 -11.31 9.84 11.38
N CYS A 18 -11.13 8.52 11.55
CA CYS A 18 -11.04 7.90 12.88
C CYS A 18 -9.81 8.35 13.67
N TRP A 19 -8.70 8.66 13.01
CA TRP A 19 -7.48 9.15 13.65
C TRP A 19 -7.50 10.68 13.88
N GLY A 20 -8.28 11.43 13.09
CA GLY A 20 -8.50 12.87 13.26
C GLY A 20 -9.57 13.22 14.30
N GLN A 21 -10.52 12.32 14.51
CA GLN A 21 -11.59 12.45 15.50
C GLN A 21 -11.71 11.11 16.26
N PRO A 22 -11.07 10.97 17.43
CA PRO A 22 -11.08 9.70 18.18
C PRO A 22 -12.44 9.45 18.85
N GLN A 23 -13.50 9.24 18.06
CA GLN A 23 -14.77 8.67 18.50
C GLN A 23 -14.63 7.14 18.51
N ARG A 24 -14.74 6.55 19.71
CA ARG A 24 -14.33 5.17 19.98
C ARG A 24 -15.12 4.09 19.21
N GLU A 25 -16.32 4.39 18.70
CA GLU A 25 -17.17 3.40 18.04
C GLU A 25 -16.89 3.24 16.54
N GLU A 26 -16.41 4.27 15.84
CA GLU A 26 -16.21 4.23 14.39
C GLU A 26 -15.10 3.27 13.96
N GLY A 27 -14.03 3.16 14.75
CA GLY A 27 -12.91 2.27 14.45
C GLY A 27 -13.27 0.78 14.43
N LEU A 28 -14.24 0.35 15.27
CA LEU A 28 -14.72 -1.03 15.27
C LEU A 28 -15.62 -1.34 14.07
N VAL A 29 -16.43 -0.37 13.64
CA VAL A 29 -17.23 -0.48 12.41
C VAL A 29 -16.31 -0.54 11.19
N ALA A 30 -15.27 0.28 11.18
CA ALA A 30 -14.28 0.31 10.11
C ALA A 30 -13.49 -1.00 9.99
N GLU A 31 -13.19 -1.68 11.11
CA GLU A 31 -12.60 -3.03 11.08
C GLU A 31 -13.50 -4.04 10.36
N ARG A 32 -14.82 -3.97 10.53
CA ARG A 32 -15.77 -4.83 9.81
C ARG A 32 -15.75 -4.58 8.30
N LEU A 33 -15.56 -3.33 7.89
CA LEU A 33 -15.42 -2.99 6.46
C LEU A 33 -14.14 -3.61 5.88
N ALA A 34 -13.04 -3.58 6.62
CA ALA A 34 -11.80 -4.27 6.22
C ALA A 34 -12.01 -5.79 6.08
N LEU A 35 -12.77 -6.43 6.97
CA LEU A 35 -13.13 -7.85 6.83
C LEU A 35 -13.95 -8.12 5.56
N GLY A 36 -14.96 -7.30 5.27
CA GLY A 36 -15.77 -7.44 4.05
C GLY A 36 -14.96 -7.28 2.75
N LEU A 37 -13.95 -6.39 2.75
CA LEU A 37 -13.05 -6.27 1.61
C LEU A 37 -12.12 -7.48 1.47
N ALA A 38 -11.70 -8.10 2.57
CA ALA A 38 -10.92 -9.35 2.52
C ALA A 38 -11.74 -10.50 1.90
N GLU A 39 -13.03 -10.60 2.22
CA GLU A 39 -13.94 -11.57 1.60
C GLU A 39 -14.12 -11.31 0.10
N SER A 40 -14.29 -10.04 -0.27
CA SER A 40 -14.41 -9.62 -1.67
C SER A 40 -13.15 -9.95 -2.47
N LEU A 41 -11.96 -9.76 -1.88
CA LEU A 41 -10.69 -10.18 -2.46
C LEU A 41 -10.63 -11.70 -2.64
N SER A 42 -11.10 -12.49 -1.66
CA SER A 42 -11.12 -13.96 -1.74
C SER A 42 -11.98 -14.43 -2.90
N ALA A 43 -13.14 -13.81 -3.11
CA ALA A 43 -14.04 -14.13 -4.21
C ALA A 43 -13.40 -13.98 -5.61
N LEU A 44 -12.31 -13.22 -5.73
CA LEU A 44 -11.59 -13.04 -7.00
C LEU A 44 -10.66 -14.20 -7.38
N ASP A 45 -10.46 -15.21 -6.53
CA ASP A 45 -9.57 -16.35 -6.84
C ASP A 45 -9.99 -17.11 -8.10
N GLY A 46 -11.29 -17.43 -8.22
CA GLY A 46 -11.83 -18.12 -9.39
C GLY A 46 -11.64 -17.30 -10.68
N PRO A 47 -12.16 -16.06 -10.74
CA PRO A 47 -12.00 -15.20 -11.92
C PRO A 47 -10.54 -14.97 -12.34
N VAL A 48 -9.61 -14.71 -11.39
CA VAL A 48 -8.18 -14.49 -11.73
C VAL A 48 -7.51 -15.75 -12.27
N ALA A 49 -7.89 -16.93 -11.76
CA ALA A 49 -7.37 -18.20 -12.27
C ALA A 49 -7.87 -18.50 -13.70
N LEU A 50 -9.12 -18.13 -14.02
CA LEU A 50 -9.71 -18.33 -15.35
C LEU A 50 -9.04 -17.49 -16.43
N LEU A 51 -8.49 -16.32 -16.10
CA LEU A 51 -7.73 -15.49 -17.06
C LEU A 51 -6.49 -16.18 -17.64
N ARG A 52 -5.97 -17.24 -16.99
CA ARG A 52 -4.89 -18.07 -17.56
C ARG A 52 -5.31 -18.81 -18.84
N LEU A 53 -6.62 -18.97 -19.03
CA LEU A 53 -7.23 -19.70 -20.14
C LEU A 53 -7.73 -18.76 -21.25
N GLU A 54 -7.74 -17.45 -21.01
CA GLU A 54 -8.21 -16.45 -21.97
C GLU A 54 -7.05 -15.88 -22.80
N PHE A 55 -7.22 -15.83 -24.12
CA PHE A 55 -6.36 -15.04 -25.01
C PHE A 55 -6.73 -13.56 -24.87
N SER A 56 -6.36 -12.94 -23.75
CA SER A 56 -6.63 -11.53 -23.49
C SER A 56 -5.56 -10.65 -24.13
N SER A 57 -5.99 -9.60 -24.83
CA SER A 57 -5.12 -8.50 -25.29
C SER A 57 -4.82 -7.47 -24.20
N SER A 58 -5.29 -7.71 -22.97
CA SER A 58 -5.02 -6.85 -21.83
C SER A 58 -3.54 -6.90 -21.43
N PRO A 59 -2.95 -5.78 -20.99
CA PRO A 59 -1.60 -5.79 -20.41
C PRO A 59 -1.54 -6.56 -19.07
N PHE A 60 -2.69 -6.88 -18.47
CA PHE A 60 -2.77 -7.58 -17.19
C PHE A 60 -3.01 -9.07 -17.39
N ASP A 61 -1.95 -9.87 -17.29
CA ASP A 61 -2.05 -11.32 -17.23
C ASP A 61 -2.47 -11.81 -15.84
N SER A 62 -2.77 -13.11 -15.74
CA SER A 62 -3.17 -13.73 -14.47
C SER A 62 -2.08 -13.59 -13.39
N ALA A 63 -0.80 -13.68 -13.75
CA ALA A 63 0.30 -13.56 -12.79
C ALA A 63 0.36 -12.17 -12.17
N THR A 64 0.25 -11.13 -13.01
CA THR A 64 0.18 -9.74 -12.57
C THR A 64 -1.03 -9.51 -11.68
N LEU A 65 -2.21 -9.98 -12.08
CA LEU A 65 -3.43 -9.78 -11.29
C LEU A 65 -3.40 -10.55 -9.97
N THR A 66 -2.76 -11.71 -9.91
CA THR A 66 -2.48 -12.41 -8.65
C THR A 66 -1.58 -11.57 -7.75
N GLN A 67 -0.50 -10.97 -8.27
CA GLN A 67 0.38 -10.11 -7.48
C GLN A 67 -0.36 -8.87 -6.97
N VAL A 68 -1.09 -8.17 -7.85
CA VAL A 68 -1.92 -7.02 -7.48
C VAL A 68 -2.93 -7.42 -6.39
N LYS A 69 -3.55 -8.59 -6.51
CA LYS A 69 -4.48 -9.11 -5.49
C LYS A 69 -3.80 -9.36 -4.14
N THR A 70 -2.62 -9.97 -4.13
CA THR A 70 -1.84 -10.19 -2.90
C THR A 70 -1.50 -8.87 -2.23
N ILE A 71 -1.06 -7.87 -3.00
CA ILE A 71 -0.75 -6.54 -2.48
C ILE A 71 -2.01 -5.86 -1.93
N CYS A 72 -3.16 -5.99 -2.60
CA CYS A 72 -4.43 -5.48 -2.06
C CYS A 72 -4.82 -6.12 -0.72
N TYR A 73 -4.52 -7.40 -0.51
CA TYR A 73 -4.72 -8.04 0.81
C TYR A 73 -3.82 -7.44 1.87
N GLU A 74 -2.55 -7.19 1.55
CA GLU A 74 -1.59 -6.57 2.47
C GLU A 74 -2.04 -5.16 2.84
N LEU A 75 -2.42 -4.35 1.85
CA LEU A 75 -2.99 -3.02 2.06
C LEU A 75 -4.21 -3.08 2.99
N ASN A 76 -5.18 -3.95 2.69
CA ASN A 76 -6.37 -4.10 3.50
C ASN A 76 -6.05 -4.54 4.94
N ARG A 77 -5.11 -5.47 5.11
CA ARG A 77 -4.68 -5.96 6.42
C ARG A 77 -4.04 -4.85 7.25
N HIS A 78 -3.17 -4.04 6.64
CA HIS A 78 -2.50 -2.94 7.34
C HIS A 78 -3.48 -1.81 7.68
N LEU A 79 -4.39 -1.45 6.77
CA LEU A 79 -5.47 -0.50 7.06
C LEU A 79 -6.39 -1.00 8.18
N GLY A 80 -6.86 -2.25 8.11
CA GLY A 80 -7.68 -2.86 9.16
C GLY A 80 -6.99 -2.85 10.52
N ARG A 81 -5.68 -3.13 10.55
CA ARG A 81 -4.89 -3.05 11.79
C ARG A 81 -4.84 -1.62 12.35
N LEU A 82 -4.67 -0.62 11.50
CA LEU A 82 -4.63 0.79 11.91
C LEU A 82 -6.01 1.29 12.37
N LEU A 83 -7.11 0.82 11.76
CA LEU A 83 -8.48 1.10 12.18
C LEU A 83 -8.79 0.51 13.54
N TYR A 84 -8.40 -0.74 13.79
CA TYR A 84 -8.50 -1.34 15.13
C TYR A 84 -7.70 -0.54 16.17
N LEU A 85 -6.51 -0.05 15.81
CA LEU A 85 -5.68 0.74 16.73
C LEU A 85 -6.23 2.15 16.98
N SER A 86 -7.01 2.72 16.07
CA SER A 86 -7.65 4.04 16.27
C SER A 86 -8.70 4.04 17.39
N SER A 87 -9.35 2.89 17.66
CA SER A 87 -10.32 2.77 18.75
C SER A 87 -9.72 2.23 20.05
N SER A 88 -8.64 1.46 19.95
CA SER A 88 -8.14 0.66 21.06
C SER A 88 -6.86 1.19 21.70
N LEU A 89 -6.05 1.98 20.98
CA LEU A 89 -4.79 2.56 21.50
C LEU A 89 -5.10 3.78 22.39
N PRO A 90 -4.37 4.02 23.50
CA PRO A 90 -4.59 5.22 24.30
C PRO A 90 -4.36 6.51 23.49
N GLU A 91 -5.15 7.55 23.76
CA GLU A 91 -5.19 8.80 22.99
C GLU A 91 -3.80 9.42 22.78
N HIS A 92 -2.98 9.50 23.83
CA HIS A 92 -1.63 10.08 23.71
C HIS A 92 -0.75 9.30 22.71
N PHE A 93 -0.87 7.98 22.64
CA PHE A 93 -0.17 7.16 21.67
C PHE A 93 -0.74 7.34 20.27
N GLN A 94 -2.06 7.50 20.14
CA GLN A 94 -2.68 7.83 18.87
C GLN A 94 -2.15 9.16 18.31
N SER A 95 -2.16 10.21 19.13
CA SER A 95 -1.61 11.52 18.77
C SER A 95 -0.13 11.44 18.40
N MET A 96 0.65 10.61 19.11
CA MET A 96 2.06 10.39 18.75
C MET A 96 2.22 9.73 17.39
N VAL A 97 1.45 8.69 17.05
CA VAL A 97 1.52 8.08 15.70
C VAL A 97 1.10 9.10 14.66
N ALA A 98 -0.02 9.78 14.86
CA ALA A 98 -0.55 10.75 13.90
C ALA A 98 0.49 11.84 13.57
N ARG A 99 1.16 12.35 14.61
CA ARG A 99 2.22 13.36 14.46
C ARG A 99 3.51 12.78 13.88
N ARG A 100 4.03 11.69 14.44
CA ARG A 100 5.35 11.14 14.06
C ARG A 100 5.33 10.54 12.66
N MET A 101 4.22 9.95 12.24
CA MET A 101 4.09 9.36 10.91
C MET A 101 3.60 10.36 9.86
N GLY A 102 3.23 11.58 10.27
CA GLY A 102 2.53 12.52 9.39
C GLY A 102 1.26 11.90 8.80
N LEU A 103 0.56 11.07 9.58
CA LEU A 103 -0.64 10.35 9.12
C LEU A 103 -1.73 11.32 8.67
N LEU A 104 -1.85 12.44 9.40
CA LEU A 104 -2.83 13.51 9.16
C LEU A 104 -2.23 14.71 8.42
N ASP A 105 -0.99 14.59 7.93
CA ASP A 105 -0.35 15.64 7.14
C ASP A 105 -0.96 15.69 5.73
N HIS A 106 -1.41 16.87 5.30
CA HIS A 106 -2.11 17.04 4.04
C HIS A 106 -1.29 16.63 2.82
N ARG A 107 0.04 16.82 2.86
CA ARG A 107 0.92 16.43 1.75
C ARG A 107 1.03 14.92 1.67
N ASN A 108 1.24 14.24 2.80
CA ASN A 108 1.30 12.78 2.84
C ASN A 108 -0.02 12.16 2.38
N ILE A 109 -1.16 12.68 2.86
CA ILE A 109 -2.50 12.22 2.44
C ILE A 109 -2.66 12.40 0.92
N GLY A 110 -2.31 13.57 0.40
CA GLY A 110 -2.41 13.89 -1.02
C GLY A 110 -1.57 12.97 -1.89
N ASP A 111 -0.33 12.69 -1.49
CA ASP A 111 0.57 11.78 -2.20
C ASP A 111 0.01 10.36 -2.26
N ILE A 112 -0.47 9.82 -1.13
CA ILE A 112 -1.04 8.46 -1.07
C ILE A 112 -2.30 8.36 -1.94
N MET A 113 -3.23 9.30 -1.81
CA MET A 113 -4.47 9.32 -2.58
C MET A 113 -4.21 9.49 -4.08
N ALA A 114 -3.22 10.30 -4.47
CA ALA A 114 -2.81 10.44 -5.86
C ALA A 114 -2.32 9.12 -6.45
N VAL A 115 -1.47 8.38 -5.71
CA VAL A 115 -0.96 7.08 -6.17
C VAL A 115 -2.07 6.05 -6.30
N LEU A 116 -2.91 5.90 -5.26
CA LEU A 116 -4.03 4.95 -5.31
C LEU A 116 -5.01 5.29 -6.44
N GLY A 117 -5.32 6.57 -6.65
CA GLY A 117 -6.20 7.01 -7.73
C GLY A 117 -5.62 6.75 -9.12
N VAL A 118 -4.32 6.98 -9.32
CA VAL A 118 -3.64 6.67 -10.57
C VAL A 118 -3.64 5.16 -10.85
N VAL A 119 -3.33 4.33 -9.84
CA VAL A 119 -3.34 2.87 -10.00
C VAL A 119 -4.76 2.37 -10.30
N GLU A 120 -5.78 2.91 -9.63
CA GLU A 120 -7.18 2.60 -9.90
C GLU A 120 -7.54 2.84 -11.37
N GLN A 121 -7.15 4.00 -11.92
CA GLN A 121 -7.41 4.36 -13.31
C GLN A 121 -6.63 3.48 -14.28
N ALA A 122 -5.35 3.20 -13.99
CA ALA A 122 -4.51 2.35 -14.83
C ALA A 122 -5.05 0.91 -14.88
N LEU A 123 -5.53 0.36 -13.76
CA LEU A 123 -6.21 -0.95 -13.73
C LEU A 123 -7.54 -0.96 -14.51
N LYS A 124 -8.18 0.20 -14.67
CA LYS A 124 -9.45 0.33 -15.39
C LYS A 124 -9.26 0.50 -16.90
N THR A 125 -8.23 1.24 -17.30
CA THR A 125 -7.99 1.65 -18.69
C THR A 125 -6.92 0.82 -19.39
N GLY A 126 -5.96 0.29 -18.64
CA GLY A 126 -4.73 -0.28 -19.21
C GLY A 126 -3.74 0.78 -19.69
N ASP A 127 -3.97 2.06 -19.38
CA ASP A 127 -3.04 3.14 -19.73
C ASP A 127 -1.78 3.10 -18.87
N PRO A 128 -0.61 3.49 -19.42
CA PRO A 128 0.64 3.53 -18.66
C PRO A 128 0.56 4.51 -17.49
N LEU A 129 1.31 4.21 -16.44
CA LEU A 129 1.44 5.13 -15.32
C LEU A 129 2.16 6.42 -15.77
N PRO A 130 1.85 7.58 -15.16
CA PRO A 130 2.63 8.80 -15.36
C PRO A 130 4.11 8.58 -15.04
N GLU A 131 4.99 9.24 -15.79
CA GLU A 131 6.45 9.18 -15.60
C GLU A 131 6.85 9.63 -14.19
N VAL A 132 6.18 10.65 -13.67
CA VAL A 132 6.41 11.20 -12.34
C VAL A 132 5.22 10.88 -11.45
N LEU A 133 5.46 10.05 -10.44
CA LEU A 133 4.55 9.78 -9.34
C LEU A 133 5.18 10.21 -8.02
N PRO A 134 4.38 10.50 -6.99
CA PRO A 134 4.90 10.82 -5.67
C PRO A 134 5.35 9.57 -4.90
N THR A 135 6.03 8.63 -5.57
CA THR A 135 6.61 7.42 -4.99
C THR A 135 8.14 7.44 -5.06
N PRO A 136 8.87 6.68 -4.21
CA PRO A 136 8.35 5.83 -3.15
C PRO A 136 7.79 6.62 -1.95
N LEU A 137 6.61 6.25 -1.46
CA LEU A 137 5.96 6.85 -0.30
C LEU A 137 6.74 6.60 0.98
N VAL A 138 7.35 5.40 1.13
CA VAL A 138 8.22 5.11 2.28
C VAL A 138 9.38 6.10 2.35
N LYS A 139 10.00 6.41 1.20
CA LYS A 139 11.09 7.39 1.13
C LYS A 139 10.61 8.78 1.56
N ARG A 140 9.44 9.20 1.09
CA ARG A 140 8.84 10.49 1.48
C ARG A 140 8.56 10.58 2.98
N THR A 141 8.11 9.49 3.60
CA THR A 141 7.95 9.42 5.05
C THR A 141 9.29 9.54 5.78
N CYS A 142 10.36 8.92 5.28
CA CYS A 142 11.70 9.12 5.84
C CYS A 142 12.19 10.56 5.69
N GLU A 143 11.95 11.21 4.54
CA GLU A 143 12.25 12.63 4.33
C GLU A 143 11.44 13.52 5.30
N PHE A 144 10.17 13.20 5.53
CA PHE A 144 9.33 13.87 6.52
C PHE A 144 9.93 13.75 7.94
N TRP A 145 10.42 12.56 8.33
CA TRP A 145 11.09 12.36 9.62
C TRP A 145 12.36 13.19 9.78
N GLN A 146 13.17 13.29 8.72
CA GLN A 146 14.39 14.09 8.74
C GLN A 146 14.09 15.58 8.93
N VAL A 147 13.11 16.11 8.22
CA VAL A 147 12.72 17.52 8.31
C VAL A 147 12.15 17.87 9.68
N HIS A 148 11.37 16.97 10.27
CA HIS A 148 10.69 17.21 11.54
C HIS A 148 11.44 16.67 12.77
N GLN A 149 12.66 16.16 12.57
CA GLN A 149 13.49 15.54 13.62
C GLN A 149 12.69 14.52 14.46
N VAL A 150 11.94 13.67 13.77
CA VAL A 150 11.11 12.66 14.43
C VAL A 150 12.00 11.59 15.04
N GLU A 151 12.04 11.55 16.37
CA GLU A 151 12.70 10.47 17.11
C GLU A 151 11.68 9.43 17.57
N ILE A 152 11.93 8.17 17.23
CA ILE A 152 11.24 7.00 17.76
C ILE A 152 12.20 6.34 18.76
N GLU A 153 12.04 6.68 20.03
CA GLU A 153 12.86 6.09 21.10
C GLU A 153 12.58 4.59 21.21
N LEU A 154 13.63 3.78 21.30
CA LEU A 154 13.50 2.35 21.55
C LEU A 154 14.38 2.01 22.75
N SER A 155 13.76 1.74 23.89
CA SER A 155 14.45 1.25 25.07
C SER A 155 13.80 -0.05 25.56
N THR A 156 14.58 -0.88 26.26
CA THR A 156 14.09 -2.13 26.83
C THR A 156 12.95 -1.92 27.82
N ASP A 157 12.93 -0.77 28.50
CA ASP A 157 11.90 -0.42 29.48
C ASP A 157 10.60 -0.01 28.78
N LEU A 158 10.69 0.75 27.69
CA LEU A 158 9.53 1.12 26.86
C LEU A 158 8.91 -0.12 26.21
N ILE A 159 9.70 -1.10 25.76
CA ILE A 159 9.17 -2.31 25.13
C ILE A 159 8.40 -3.20 26.12
N ARG A 160 8.61 -3.06 27.44
CA ARG A 160 7.81 -3.78 28.45
C ARG A 160 6.39 -3.23 28.56
N ASP A 161 6.18 -1.96 28.23
CA ASP A 161 4.85 -1.34 28.18
C ASP A 161 4.05 -1.91 27.00
N GLU A 162 2.85 -2.44 27.29
CA GLU A 162 1.96 -3.01 26.29
C GLU A 162 1.45 -1.95 25.30
N ASN A 163 1.09 -0.77 25.77
CA ASN A 163 0.62 0.32 24.92
C ASN A 163 1.74 0.86 24.03
N TYR A 164 2.98 0.88 24.54
CA TYR A 164 4.14 1.23 23.71
C TYR A 164 4.40 0.20 22.60
N ARG A 165 4.26 -1.09 22.89
CA ARG A 165 4.33 -2.14 21.86
C ARG A 165 3.23 -1.96 20.82
N ARG A 166 2.00 -1.64 21.24
CA ARG A 166 0.87 -1.37 20.33
C ARG A 166 1.10 -0.10 19.49
N PHE A 167 1.72 0.93 20.05
CA PHE A 167 2.20 2.09 19.31
C PHE A 167 3.22 1.69 18.23
N CYS A 168 4.21 0.85 18.56
CA CYS A 168 5.18 0.36 17.57
C CYS A 168 4.48 -0.43 16.46
N VAL A 169 3.47 -1.23 16.80
CA VAL A 169 2.66 -1.95 15.81
C VAL A 169 1.90 -0.98 14.89
N ALA A 170 1.41 0.15 15.40
CA ALA A 170 0.78 1.18 14.56
C ALA A 170 1.79 1.80 13.57
N VAL A 171 2.98 2.18 14.05
CA VAL A 171 4.07 2.69 13.21
C VAL A 171 4.44 1.70 12.11
N THR A 172 4.68 0.43 12.49
CA THR A 172 5.00 -0.62 11.52
C THR A 172 3.87 -0.87 10.54
N ALA A 173 2.62 -0.93 11.00
CA ALA A 173 1.48 -1.15 10.11
C ALA A 173 1.35 -0.02 9.08
N TYR A 174 1.58 1.23 9.47
CA TYR A 174 1.57 2.35 8.53
C TYR A 174 2.73 2.29 7.52
N LEU A 175 3.96 2.00 7.96
CA LEU A 175 5.09 1.84 7.03
C LEU A 175 4.88 0.68 6.05
N MET A 176 4.35 -0.45 6.52
CA MET A 176 4.05 -1.59 5.67
C MET A 176 2.90 -1.29 4.70
N PHE A 177 1.91 -0.49 5.10
CA PHE A 177 0.90 0.03 4.19
C PHE A 177 1.53 0.86 3.06
N LEU A 178 2.41 1.80 3.39
CA LEU A 178 3.10 2.62 2.37
C LEU A 178 3.98 1.78 1.45
N SER A 179 4.72 0.82 2.01
CA SER A 179 5.54 -0.13 1.23
C SER A 179 4.68 -0.93 0.25
N ALA A 180 3.52 -1.42 0.68
CA ALA A 180 2.61 -2.16 -0.19
C ALA A 180 2.03 -1.26 -1.32
N VAL A 181 1.81 0.03 -1.07
CA VAL A 181 1.44 0.97 -2.15
C VAL A 181 2.59 1.16 -3.13
N ASP A 182 3.84 1.26 -2.65
CA ASP A 182 5.02 1.34 -3.50
C ASP A 182 5.21 0.06 -4.35
N ASP A 183 5.04 -1.12 -3.74
CA ASP A 183 5.09 -2.41 -4.43
C ASP A 183 3.99 -2.53 -5.50
N LEU A 184 2.79 -2.01 -5.21
CA LEU A 184 1.70 -1.95 -6.18
C LEU A 184 2.12 -1.16 -7.42
N VAL A 185 2.76 0.00 -7.23
CA VAL A 185 3.26 0.83 -8.34
C VAL A 185 4.34 0.09 -9.14
N LEU A 186 5.24 -0.64 -8.48
CA LEU A 186 6.27 -1.44 -9.16
C LEU A 186 5.66 -2.53 -10.03
N VAL A 187 4.69 -3.29 -9.51
CA VAL A 187 3.97 -4.32 -10.28
C VAL A 187 3.26 -3.71 -11.48
N MET A 188 2.57 -2.59 -11.27
CA MET A 188 1.83 -1.89 -12.32
C MET A 188 2.74 -1.34 -13.43
N LYS A 189 3.91 -0.77 -13.07
CA LYS A 189 4.94 -0.34 -14.03
C LYS A 189 5.44 -1.50 -14.89
N GLY A 190 5.71 -2.65 -14.26
CA GLY A 190 6.14 -3.86 -14.96
C GLY A 190 5.10 -4.34 -15.98
N ALA A 191 3.83 -4.35 -15.59
CA ALA A 191 2.72 -4.81 -16.43
C ALA A 191 2.40 -3.87 -17.59
N LEU A 192 2.47 -2.55 -17.37
CA LEU A 192 2.06 -1.53 -18.34
C LEU A 192 3.18 -1.05 -19.27
N GLY A 193 4.36 -1.66 -19.19
CA GLY A 193 5.39 -1.50 -20.22
C GLY A 193 6.63 -0.69 -19.83
N GLU A 194 6.92 -0.49 -18.53
CA GLU A 194 8.31 -0.23 -18.09
C GLU A 194 9.13 -1.53 -18.05
N SER A 195 8.72 -2.56 -18.80
CA SER A 195 9.64 -3.60 -19.24
C SER A 195 10.67 -2.92 -20.13
N HIS A 196 11.81 -2.54 -19.55
CA HIS A 196 13.01 -2.24 -20.30
C HIS A 196 13.10 -3.16 -21.50
N ILE A 197 13.27 -2.58 -22.68
CA ILE A 197 13.72 -3.28 -23.89
C ILE A 197 15.14 -3.79 -23.60
N VAL A 198 15.27 -4.81 -22.75
CA VAL A 198 16.48 -5.62 -22.55
C VAL A 198 16.05 -7.09 -22.63
N ARG A 199 15.30 -7.40 -23.70
CA ARG A 199 15.37 -8.70 -24.38
C ARG A 199 15.60 -8.52 -25.88
N ARG A 200 16.29 -7.44 -26.27
CA ARG A 200 16.78 -7.28 -27.64
C ARG A 200 18.31 -7.20 -27.63
N ARG A 201 18.93 -8.35 -27.98
CA ARG A 201 20.31 -8.52 -28.46
C ARG A 201 21.43 -8.56 -27.40
N LEU A 202 21.59 -9.71 -26.73
CA LEU A 202 22.91 -10.19 -26.27
C LEU A 202 23.09 -11.71 -26.43
N VAL A 203 22.46 -12.33 -27.44
CA VAL A 203 22.75 -13.74 -27.80
C VAL A 203 23.38 -13.89 -29.20
N ASP A 204 23.43 -12.84 -30.02
CA ASP A 204 24.05 -12.90 -31.36
C ASP A 204 25.28 -12.00 -31.50
N ALA A 205 26.18 -12.03 -30.51
CA ALA A 205 27.56 -11.55 -30.64
C ALA A 205 28.54 -12.69 -30.30
N GLN A 206 28.56 -13.68 -31.19
CA GLN A 206 29.72 -14.41 -31.71
C GLN A 206 30.82 -14.88 -30.73
N PRO A 207 31.07 -16.20 -30.59
CA PRO A 207 32.33 -16.70 -30.07
C PRO A 207 33.32 -16.83 -31.23
N ARG A 208 34.27 -15.91 -31.37
CA ARG A 208 35.50 -16.14 -32.16
C ARG A 208 36.70 -15.48 -31.51
N CYS A 209 37.36 -16.24 -30.65
CA CYS A 209 38.82 -16.19 -30.47
C CYS A 209 39.28 -17.57 -30.01
N LEU A 210 39.83 -18.35 -30.95
CA LEU A 210 40.75 -19.47 -30.75
C LEU A 210 41.42 -19.70 -32.10
N VAL A 211 42.54 -19.01 -32.35
CA VAL A 211 43.90 -19.53 -32.64
C VAL A 211 44.83 -18.32 -32.57
#